data_AF-A0AA39IFI3-F1
#
_entry.id   AF-A0AA39IFI3-F1
#
_cell.length_a   1.000
_cell.length_b   1.000
_cell.length_c   1.000
_cell.angle_alpha   90.00
_cell.angle_beta   90.00
_cell.angle_gamma   90.00
#
_symmetry.space_group_name_H-M   'P 1'
#
loop_
_entity.id
_entity.type
_entity.pdbx_description
1 polymer ?
#
loop_
_entity_poly.entity_id
_entity_poly.type
_entity_poly.pdbx_seq_one_letter_code
_entity_poly.pdbx_strand_id
1 'polypeptide(L)'
;MGQIFEKAYLSLMHAISGASTSSSLAFPYRTPSRPSSKYGGRRQTTAAEDVLQLVNQENSDSDSDSDTDIISLCCGSGGCCGCAAGDGTEKSSNNGAASGFSPKVLFCSKPGRLLIFIMSALFLYLLYTGLILSNAASSSGRHAGSDKPKFNHSKATEVLNRLCGQYSEGKVTGSVCDSVCTRMNYTIKDFYEGNKVVLTLKDKDRDKTIILKSLKPYIEDYDEVDPRVEEEHFTDKIVEIVNDQLMLGFPLAYKNHVLQLLWPIERANSSVGRRQKRPSMTQAERRSLWALMQQEEYMNFRILPLSRVVPKIQGTCGHFYQPEYLVPFHMKGYYVNLKAKILVHLMGTLKLFYEFLNEPLQWCDVKFDNMGLSSEYPKRFVIMDSDMLYTESKLHQLLTSRRCSTDDDCQYFDCHAQCNTTKGFCTSRTNDNIDVFCNKLVTQLFGTFWTKSNRYLAACHDESHNSTQRLADLRLVWSWNLSDV
;
A
#
# COMPACT_ATOMS: atom_id res chain seq x y z
N MET A 1 28.65 -12.35 -20.76
CA MET A 1 27.98 -11.57 -19.69
C MET A 1 27.96 -10.06 -19.96
N GLY A 2 29.07 -9.41 -20.34
CA GLY A 2 29.09 -7.96 -20.59
C GLY A 2 28.11 -7.43 -21.67
N GLN A 3 27.92 -8.15 -22.78
CA GLN A 3 27.01 -7.73 -23.86
C GLN A 3 25.50 -7.83 -23.51
N ILE A 4 25.13 -8.65 -22.52
CA ILE A 4 23.72 -8.76 -22.08
C ILE A 4 23.39 -7.58 -21.15
N PHE A 5 24.34 -7.22 -20.27
CA PHE A 5 24.25 -6.03 -19.44
C PHE A 5 24.19 -4.74 -20.26
N GLU A 6 25.00 -4.63 -21.31
CA GLU A 6 25.00 -3.45 -22.20
C GLU A 6 23.66 -3.27 -22.94
N LYS A 7 23.03 -4.36 -23.38
CA LYS A 7 21.71 -4.32 -24.03
C LYS A 7 20.57 -4.00 -23.06
N ALA A 8 20.59 -4.57 -21.85
CA ALA A 8 19.62 -4.23 -20.80
C ALA A 8 19.77 -2.75 -20.38
N TYR A 9 21.00 -2.27 -20.26
CA TYR A 9 21.33 -0.88 -19.97
C TYR A 9 20.87 0.09 -21.07
N LEU A 10 21.13 -0.22 -22.34
CA LEU A 10 20.65 0.58 -23.47
C LEU A 10 19.13 0.60 -23.58
N SER A 11 18.46 -0.51 -23.23
CA SER A 11 17.00 -0.60 -23.19
C SER A 11 16.41 0.28 -22.08
N LEU A 12 17.04 0.30 -20.89
CA LEU A 12 16.71 1.22 -19.80
C LEU A 12 16.90 2.69 -20.20
N MET A 13 18.02 3.01 -20.86
CA MET A 13 18.31 4.37 -21.33
C MET A 13 17.33 4.83 -22.43
N HIS A 14 16.89 3.92 -23.31
CA HIS A 14 15.87 4.20 -24.31
C HIS A 14 14.48 4.42 -23.69
N ALA A 15 14.10 3.64 -22.68
CA ALA A 15 12.84 3.82 -21.96
C ALA A 15 12.78 5.17 -21.21
N ILE A 16 13.89 5.60 -20.62
CA ILE A 16 14.02 6.91 -19.94
C ILE A 16 13.94 8.07 -20.95
N SER A 17 14.52 7.90 -22.14
CA SER A 17 14.48 8.92 -23.21
C SER A 17 13.10 9.01 -23.87
N GLY A 18 12.40 7.88 -24.08
CA GLY A 18 11.10 7.80 -24.74
C GLY A 18 9.92 8.31 -23.90
N ALA A 19 9.99 8.23 -22.57
CA ALA A 19 8.99 8.82 -21.67
C ALA A 19 9.00 10.37 -21.67
N SER A 20 9.95 10.99 -22.37
CA SER A 20 10.08 12.45 -22.49
C SER A 20 9.59 13.02 -23.83
N THR A 21 9.09 12.18 -24.74
CA THR A 21 8.61 12.58 -26.08
C THR A 21 7.26 11.94 -26.39
N SER A 22 6.22 12.42 -25.73
CA SER A 22 4.82 12.16 -26.13
C SER A 22 3.97 13.38 -25.76
N SER A 23 4.21 14.47 -26.46
CA SER A 23 3.29 15.62 -26.50
C SER A 23 3.56 16.38 -27.79
N SER A 24 2.97 15.91 -28.90
CA SER A 24 2.74 16.64 -30.16
C SER A 24 1.98 15.77 -31.16
N LEU A 25 0.67 15.63 -31.02
CA LEU A 25 -0.21 15.45 -32.19
C LEU A 25 -1.33 16.49 -32.05
N ALA A 26 -1.16 17.57 -32.81
CA ALA A 26 -2.14 18.62 -32.97
C ALA A 26 -3.21 18.17 -33.97
N PHE A 27 -4.48 18.25 -33.58
CA PHE A 27 -5.59 18.38 -34.52
C PHE A 27 -6.41 19.63 -34.15
N PRO A 28 -6.93 20.38 -35.14
CA PRO A 28 -7.35 21.76 -34.95
C PRO A 28 -8.76 21.86 -34.39
N TYR A 29 -8.95 22.55 -33.27
CA TYR A 29 -10.27 22.90 -32.77
C TYR A 29 -10.67 24.31 -33.20
N ARG A 30 -11.76 24.36 -33.96
CA ARG A 30 -12.55 25.52 -34.34
C ARG A 30 -13.31 26.00 -33.10
N THR A 31 -13.27 27.29 -32.80
CA THR A 31 -14.04 27.93 -31.73
C THR A 31 -15.54 27.87 -32.01
N PRO A 32 -16.36 27.70 -30.95
CA PRO A 32 -17.40 28.69 -30.73
C PRO A 32 -17.59 29.10 -29.26
N SER A 33 -18.24 30.25 -29.15
CA SER A 33 -18.65 31.09 -28.03
C SER A 33 -19.34 30.44 -26.82
N ARG A 34 -19.12 31.09 -25.66
CA ARG A 34 -19.88 31.12 -24.38
C ARG A 34 -21.38 30.76 -24.49
N PRO A 35 -21.94 30.11 -23.45
CA PRO A 35 -22.66 30.89 -22.43
C PRO A 35 -22.52 30.45 -20.94
N SER A 36 -22.96 31.39 -20.10
CA SER A 36 -23.18 31.51 -18.66
C SER A 36 -23.34 30.28 -17.72
N SER A 37 -22.65 30.39 -16.57
CA SER A 37 -23.11 30.22 -15.16
C SER A 37 -24.40 29.44 -14.86
N LYS A 38 -24.29 28.36 -14.07
CA LYS A 38 -25.05 28.13 -12.81
C LYS A 38 -24.59 26.84 -12.10
N TYR A 39 -24.83 26.79 -10.78
CA TYR A 39 -24.51 25.76 -9.76
C TYR A 39 -23.06 25.79 -9.25
N GLY A 40 -22.76 25.92 -7.96
CA GLY A 40 -23.53 25.70 -6.74
C GLY A 40 -22.62 24.91 -5.79
N GLY A 41 -22.18 25.52 -4.67
CA GLY A 41 -21.11 25.00 -3.82
C GLY A 41 -21.37 23.60 -3.27
N ARG A 42 -20.34 22.75 -3.29
CA ARG A 42 -20.38 21.38 -2.74
C ARG A 42 -19.55 21.30 -1.45
N ARG A 43 -20.24 20.89 -0.39
CA ARG A 43 -19.76 20.59 0.96
C ARG A 43 -18.87 19.34 0.92
N GLN A 44 -17.69 19.37 1.54
CA GLN A 44 -16.72 18.26 1.54
C GLN A 44 -17.12 17.12 2.50
N THR A 45 -16.92 15.90 2.01
CA THR A 45 -17.15 14.58 2.64
C THR A 45 -15.87 14.04 3.29
N THR A 46 -16.00 13.04 4.15
CA THR A 46 -14.91 12.45 4.98
C THR A 46 -14.08 11.40 4.22
N ALA A 47 -12.85 11.10 4.67
CA ALA A 47 -11.94 10.14 4.04
C ALA A 47 -12.53 8.71 3.81
N ALA A 48 -13.60 8.34 4.53
CA ALA A 48 -14.33 7.09 4.28
C ALA A 48 -15.27 7.18 3.07
N GLU A 49 -15.86 8.35 2.82
CA GLU A 49 -16.71 8.63 1.65
C GLU A 49 -15.86 8.77 0.37
N ASP A 50 -14.63 9.27 0.48
CA ASP A 50 -13.67 9.23 -0.62
C ASP A 50 -13.40 7.78 -1.01
N VAL A 51 -13.07 6.87 -0.07
CA VAL A 51 -12.85 5.45 -0.36
C VAL A 51 -14.09 4.73 -0.94
N LEU A 52 -15.30 5.16 -0.59
CA LEU A 52 -16.54 4.63 -1.17
C LEU A 52 -16.82 5.18 -2.58
N GLN A 53 -16.59 6.47 -2.82
CA GLN A 53 -16.65 7.07 -4.16
C GLN A 53 -15.53 6.57 -5.06
N LEU A 54 -14.37 6.22 -4.49
CA LEU A 54 -13.19 5.71 -5.19
C LEU A 54 -13.48 4.40 -5.96
N VAL A 55 -14.55 3.68 -5.62
CA VAL A 55 -14.89 2.36 -6.18
C VAL A 55 -16.16 2.35 -7.04
N ASN A 56 -17.03 3.35 -6.88
CA ASN A 56 -18.29 3.45 -7.62
C ASN A 56 -18.19 4.27 -8.93
N GLN A 57 -17.09 5.00 -9.15
CA GLN A 57 -16.98 5.96 -10.25
C GLN A 57 -16.49 5.35 -11.59
N GLU A 58 -16.18 4.06 -11.63
CA GLU A 58 -15.96 3.30 -12.87
C GLU A 58 -17.26 2.84 -13.55
N ASN A 59 -18.44 3.11 -12.96
CA ASN A 59 -19.72 2.71 -13.53
C ASN A 59 -20.37 3.76 -14.46
N SER A 60 -19.71 4.89 -14.74
CA SER A 60 -20.34 5.99 -15.51
C SER A 60 -19.71 6.35 -16.85
N ASP A 61 -18.61 5.72 -17.26
CA ASP A 61 -17.99 5.97 -18.58
C ASP A 61 -17.58 4.65 -19.25
N SER A 62 -18.56 3.97 -19.87
CA SER A 62 -18.30 2.98 -20.91
C SER A 62 -19.54 2.82 -21.79
N ASP A 63 -19.65 3.66 -22.83
CA ASP A 63 -20.52 3.42 -23.97
C ASP A 63 -19.79 2.58 -25.03
N SER A 64 -20.50 1.53 -25.47
CA SER A 64 -20.38 0.76 -26.72
C SER A 64 -19.22 -0.24 -26.94
N ASP A 65 -19.66 -1.50 -26.98
CA ASP A 65 -19.29 -2.59 -27.89
C ASP A 65 -18.05 -3.44 -27.60
N SER A 66 -18.25 -4.52 -26.84
CA SER A 66 -18.18 -5.89 -27.38
C SER A 66 -18.60 -6.91 -26.32
N ASP A 67 -19.81 -7.42 -26.47
CA ASP A 67 -20.40 -8.47 -25.66
C ASP A 67 -19.60 -9.78 -25.76
N THR A 68 -19.11 -10.27 -24.62
CA THR A 68 -19.00 -11.71 -24.36
C THR A 68 -19.47 -11.99 -22.94
N ASP A 69 -20.72 -12.42 -22.85
CA ASP A 69 -21.41 -12.87 -21.65
C ASP A 69 -20.65 -14.00 -20.93
N ILE A 70 -20.22 -13.75 -19.69
CA ILE A 70 -20.02 -14.80 -18.67
C ILE A 70 -20.78 -14.39 -17.41
N ILE A 71 -22.11 -14.43 -17.46
CA ILE A 71 -22.97 -14.74 -16.31
C ILE A 71 -24.17 -15.55 -16.81
N SER A 72 -24.00 -16.87 -16.89
CA SER A 72 -25.12 -17.82 -16.84
C SER A 72 -24.61 -19.13 -16.27
N LEU A 73 -24.86 -19.35 -14.98
CA LEU A 73 -24.98 -20.66 -14.35
C LEU A 73 -25.26 -20.44 -12.86
N CYS A 74 -26.55 -20.40 -12.51
CA CYS A 74 -27.16 -21.00 -11.31
C CYS A 74 -28.52 -20.35 -11.02
N CYS A 75 -29.54 -20.75 -11.78
CA CYS A 75 -30.89 -20.96 -11.25
C CYS A 75 -31.74 -21.65 -12.32
N GLY A 76 -31.99 -22.94 -12.16
CA GLY A 76 -32.97 -23.64 -12.99
C GLY A 76 -32.75 -25.15 -13.04
N SER A 77 -33.33 -25.87 -12.08
CA SER A 77 -34.07 -27.12 -12.31
C SER A 77 -34.67 -27.65 -11.00
N GLY A 78 -36.00 -27.60 -10.90
CA GLY A 78 -36.79 -28.49 -10.04
C GLY A 78 -37.78 -27.82 -9.08
N GLY A 79 -39.07 -27.76 -9.46
CA GLY A 79 -40.18 -27.63 -8.51
C GLY A 79 -41.27 -26.64 -8.92
N CYS A 80 -42.31 -27.14 -9.59
CA CYS A 80 -43.43 -26.38 -10.16
C CYS A 80 -44.29 -25.66 -9.11
N CYS A 81 -44.61 -24.38 -9.37
CA CYS A 81 -45.82 -23.71 -8.88
C CYS A 81 -46.88 -23.76 -9.98
N GLY A 82 -48.02 -24.37 -9.70
CA GLY A 82 -49.24 -24.26 -10.51
C GLY A 82 -50.36 -23.69 -9.65
N CYS A 83 -50.92 -22.56 -10.08
CA CYS A 83 -52.18 -22.03 -9.55
C CYS A 83 -53.19 -21.88 -10.69
N ALA A 84 -54.46 -22.12 -10.33
CA ALA A 84 -55.72 -21.80 -10.98
C ALA A 84 -56.35 -22.84 -11.93
N ALA A 85 -57.44 -23.46 -11.45
CA ALA A 85 -58.80 -23.33 -11.99
C ALA A 85 -59.78 -24.06 -11.04
N GLY A 86 -60.92 -23.43 -10.71
CA GLY A 86 -61.89 -23.95 -9.74
C GLY A 86 -62.91 -24.92 -10.32
N ASP A 87 -63.66 -25.58 -9.43
CA ASP A 87 -65.12 -25.71 -9.51
C ASP A 87 -65.67 -26.31 -8.18
N GLY A 88 -66.90 -25.92 -7.84
CA GLY A 88 -67.92 -26.84 -7.33
C GLY A 88 -67.85 -27.39 -5.89
N THR A 89 -68.82 -26.91 -5.11
CA THR A 89 -69.77 -27.71 -4.28
C THR A 89 -69.46 -28.12 -2.83
N GLU A 90 -70.21 -27.42 -1.95
CA GLU A 90 -71.06 -27.92 -0.86
C GLU A 90 -70.54 -28.06 0.59
N LYS A 91 -71.23 -27.28 1.46
CA LYS A 91 -71.75 -27.60 2.81
C LYS A 91 -70.68 -27.76 3.94
N SER A 92 -70.84 -27.27 5.17
CA SER A 92 -71.95 -26.64 5.88
C SER A 92 -71.43 -26.19 7.26
N SER A 93 -71.81 -24.97 7.67
CA SER A 93 -72.32 -24.60 9.01
C SER A 93 -71.44 -24.58 10.29
N ASN A 94 -71.50 -23.40 10.92
CA ASN A 94 -71.68 -23.08 12.35
C ASN A 94 -70.54 -22.52 13.21
N ASN A 95 -70.77 -21.24 13.55
CA ASN A 95 -70.37 -20.42 14.69
C ASN A 95 -70.11 -21.15 16.02
N GLY A 96 -69.18 -20.61 16.83
CA GLY A 96 -69.11 -20.91 18.26
C GLY A 96 -68.04 -20.09 18.98
N ALA A 97 -68.47 -19.30 19.96
CA ALA A 97 -67.73 -18.27 20.67
C ALA A 97 -66.78 -18.79 21.77
N ALA A 98 -66.00 -17.86 22.30
CA ALA A 98 -64.99 -17.98 23.36
C ALA A 98 -65.41 -18.76 24.62
N SER A 99 -64.44 -19.46 25.21
CA SER A 99 -64.44 -19.77 26.66
C SER A 99 -63.01 -19.82 27.22
N GLY A 100 -62.84 -19.20 28.39
CA GLY A 100 -61.56 -18.93 29.04
C GLY A 100 -60.87 -20.16 29.63
N PHE A 101 -59.53 -20.11 29.63
CA PHE A 101 -58.67 -21.13 30.21
C PHE A 101 -58.51 -20.93 31.73
N SER A 102 -58.83 -21.97 32.49
CA SER A 102 -58.64 -22.03 33.95
C SER A 102 -57.27 -22.66 34.30
N PRO A 103 -56.53 -22.20 35.34
CA PRO A 103 -55.11 -22.53 35.54
C PRO A 103 -54.81 -23.97 36.02
N LYS A 104 -55.83 -24.82 36.17
CA LYS A 104 -55.68 -26.14 36.82
C LYS A 104 -55.31 -27.29 35.87
N VAL A 105 -55.20 -27.06 34.57
CA VAL A 105 -54.88 -28.12 33.58
C VAL A 105 -53.37 -28.22 33.26
N LEU A 106 -52.56 -27.22 33.66
CA LEU A 106 -51.12 -27.23 33.33
C LEU A 106 -50.28 -28.17 34.21
N PHE A 107 -50.72 -28.47 35.43
CA PHE A 107 -49.92 -29.21 36.41
C PHE A 107 -50.10 -30.74 36.41
N CYS A 108 -51.07 -31.27 35.67
CA CYS A 108 -51.39 -32.71 35.66
C CYS A 108 -51.36 -33.40 34.29
N SER A 109 -50.89 -32.73 33.22
CA SER A 109 -50.71 -33.35 31.91
C SER A 109 -49.23 -33.63 31.60
N LYS A 110 -48.93 -34.78 30.97
CA LYS A 110 -47.58 -35.13 30.48
C LYS A 110 -46.90 -34.01 29.66
N PRO A 111 -47.59 -33.29 28.74
CA PRO A 111 -46.97 -32.16 28.03
C PRO A 111 -46.68 -30.96 28.94
N GLY A 112 -47.51 -30.68 29.96
CA GLY A 112 -47.26 -29.60 30.92
C GLY A 112 -45.99 -29.82 31.75
N ARG A 113 -45.74 -31.07 32.18
CA ARG A 113 -44.50 -31.44 32.89
C ARG A 113 -43.26 -31.30 32.01
N LEU A 114 -43.35 -31.65 30.72
CA LEU A 114 -42.27 -31.47 29.76
C LEU A 114 -41.92 -29.99 29.57
N LEU A 115 -42.94 -29.14 29.49
CA LEU A 115 -42.78 -27.69 29.33
C LEU A 115 -42.12 -27.05 30.57
N ILE A 116 -42.52 -27.47 31.77
CA ILE A 116 -41.88 -27.05 33.03
C ILE A 116 -40.41 -27.51 33.06
N PHE A 117 -40.11 -28.75 32.62
CA PHE A 117 -38.75 -29.25 32.54
C PHE A 117 -37.89 -28.42 31.58
N ILE A 118 -38.39 -28.12 30.37
CA ILE A 118 -37.68 -27.31 29.37
C ILE A 118 -37.43 -25.90 29.91
N MET A 119 -38.42 -25.27 30.53
CA MET A 119 -38.27 -23.93 31.10
C MET A 119 -37.28 -23.91 32.28
N SER A 120 -37.27 -24.97 33.11
CA SER A 120 -36.29 -25.11 34.20
C SER A 120 -34.88 -25.34 33.69
N ALA A 121 -34.71 -26.12 32.61
CA ALA A 121 -33.41 -26.37 31.98
C ALA A 121 -32.87 -25.10 31.29
N LEU A 122 -33.73 -24.33 30.63
CA LEU A 122 -33.37 -23.02 30.06
C LEU A 122 -32.96 -22.02 31.15
N PHE A 123 -33.67 -21.99 32.28
CA PHE A 123 -33.32 -21.11 33.39
C PHE A 123 -31.98 -21.51 34.03
N LEU A 124 -31.73 -22.81 34.22
CA LEU A 124 -30.44 -23.32 34.69
C LEU A 124 -29.31 -23.05 33.70
N TYR A 125 -29.57 -23.16 32.40
CA TYR A 125 -28.59 -22.81 31.35
C TYR A 125 -28.27 -21.31 31.38
N LEU A 126 -29.28 -20.44 31.52
CA LEU A 126 -29.07 -19.00 31.64
C LEU A 126 -28.29 -18.65 32.92
N LEU A 127 -28.61 -19.27 34.06
CA LEU A 127 -27.83 -19.11 35.30
C LEU A 127 -26.40 -19.62 35.14
N TYR A 128 -26.19 -20.74 34.45
CA TYR A 128 -24.86 -21.29 34.17
C TYR A 128 -24.04 -20.36 33.27
N THR A 129 -24.65 -19.82 32.20
CA THR A 129 -23.97 -18.82 31.34
C THR A 129 -23.70 -17.50 32.07
N GLY A 130 -24.60 -17.07 32.97
CA GLY A 130 -24.40 -15.90 33.81
C GLY A 130 -23.24 -16.08 34.79
N LEU A 131 -23.14 -17.26 35.42
CA LEU A 131 -22.04 -17.63 36.33
C LEU A 131 -20.69 -17.72 35.61
N ILE A 132 -20.66 -18.25 34.38
CA ILE A 132 -19.45 -18.25 33.54
C ILE A 132 -19.06 -16.83 33.15
N LEU A 133 -20.01 -15.94 32.83
CA LEU A 133 -19.70 -14.55 32.46
C LEU A 133 -19.15 -13.74 33.65
N SER A 134 -19.63 -14.00 34.87
CA SER A 134 -19.07 -13.40 36.09
C SER A 134 -17.69 -13.94 36.46
N ASN A 135 -17.39 -15.21 36.15
CA ASN A 135 -16.06 -15.80 36.37
C ASN A 135 -15.06 -15.44 35.26
N ALA A 136 -15.52 -15.17 34.04
CA ALA A 136 -14.71 -14.65 32.94
C ALA A 136 -14.34 -13.16 33.13
N ALA A 137 -15.13 -12.41 33.93
CA ALA A 137 -14.81 -11.02 34.29
C ALA A 137 -13.59 -10.89 35.24
N SER A 138 -13.11 -12.00 35.82
CA SER A 138 -11.94 -12.00 36.72
C SER A 138 -10.67 -12.61 36.10
N SER A 139 -10.72 -13.05 34.83
CA SER A 139 -9.55 -13.59 34.10
C SER A 139 -9.32 -12.98 32.72
N SER A 140 -9.98 -11.87 32.39
CA SER A 140 -9.56 -11.06 31.25
C SER A 140 -8.29 -10.31 31.65
N GLY A 141 -7.15 -10.97 31.45
CA GLY A 141 -5.88 -10.29 31.27
C GLY A 141 -6.12 -9.09 30.36
N ARG A 142 -5.67 -7.93 30.82
CA ARG A 142 -5.71 -6.67 30.08
C ARG A 142 -5.00 -6.93 28.75
N HIS A 143 -5.76 -7.25 27.70
CA HIS A 143 -5.33 -6.91 26.36
C HIS A 143 -5.19 -5.40 26.39
N ALA A 144 -3.96 -4.94 26.41
CA ALA A 144 -3.61 -3.57 26.08
C ALA A 144 -4.20 -3.32 24.69
N GLY A 145 -5.41 -2.76 24.65
CA GLY A 145 -5.81 -1.94 23.53
C GLY A 145 -4.67 -0.94 23.41
N SER A 146 -3.97 -0.95 22.27
CA SER A 146 -2.91 0.02 22.04
C SER A 146 -3.56 1.39 22.20
N ASP A 147 -3.30 2.05 23.32
CA ASP A 147 -3.56 3.47 23.46
C ASP A 147 -2.88 4.09 22.25
N LYS A 148 -3.68 4.68 21.35
CA LYS A 148 -3.12 5.46 20.25
C LYS A 148 -2.20 6.48 20.92
N PRO A 149 -0.90 6.52 20.57
CA PRO A 149 0.04 7.41 21.24
C PRO A 149 -0.55 8.82 21.21
N LYS A 150 -0.65 9.46 22.38
CA LYS A 150 -1.17 10.82 22.48
C LYS A 150 -0.32 11.71 21.56
N PHE A 151 -0.99 12.40 20.63
CA PHE A 151 -0.33 13.28 19.67
C PHE A 151 0.52 14.34 20.39
N ASN A 152 1.84 14.22 20.27
CA ASN A 152 2.78 15.09 20.94
C ASN A 152 3.03 16.36 20.10
N HIS A 153 2.08 17.29 20.17
CA HIS A 153 2.15 18.58 19.49
C HIS A 153 3.47 19.32 19.76
N SER A 154 3.96 19.30 21.01
CA SER A 154 5.16 20.05 21.40
C SER A 154 6.40 19.55 20.66
N LYS A 155 6.60 18.23 20.60
CA LYS A 155 7.73 17.61 19.90
C LYS A 155 7.65 17.83 18.39
N ALA A 156 6.46 17.69 17.80
CA ALA A 156 6.27 17.92 16.37
C ALA A 156 6.63 19.35 15.96
N THR A 157 6.20 20.34 16.74
CA THR A 157 6.55 21.74 16.53
C THR A 157 8.04 21.99 16.72
N GLU A 158 8.67 21.38 17.72
CA GLU A 158 10.11 21.50 17.95
C GLU A 158 10.93 20.98 16.75
N VAL A 159 10.63 19.78 16.26
CA VAL A 159 11.31 19.15 15.11
C VAL A 159 11.21 20.04 13.88
N LEU A 160 10.01 20.54 13.57
CA LEU A 160 9.79 21.40 12.41
C LEU A 160 10.46 22.77 12.56
N ASN A 161 10.39 23.39 13.74
CA ASN A 161 11.07 24.66 14.03
C ASN A 161 12.59 24.52 13.91
N ARG A 162 13.17 23.40 14.38
CA ARG A 162 14.60 23.15 14.25
C ARG A 162 15.02 22.99 12.79
N LEU A 163 14.25 22.26 11.98
CA LEU A 163 14.47 22.18 10.53
C LEU A 163 14.45 23.57 9.88
N CYS A 164 13.42 24.38 10.18
CA CYS A 164 13.28 25.69 9.57
C CYS A 164 14.31 26.72 10.07
N GLY A 165 14.76 26.61 11.32
CA GLY A 165 15.90 27.37 11.83
C GLY A 165 17.17 27.08 11.05
N GLN A 166 17.51 25.80 10.86
CA GLN A 166 18.68 25.38 10.07
C GLN A 166 18.60 25.87 8.62
N TYR A 167 17.40 25.88 8.02
CA TYR A 167 17.18 26.42 6.68
C TYR A 167 17.40 27.94 6.64
N SER A 168 16.84 28.68 7.60
CA SER A 168 16.99 30.15 7.69
C SER A 168 18.43 30.60 7.90
N GLU A 169 19.24 29.77 8.57
CA GLU A 169 20.68 29.97 8.77
C GLU A 169 21.54 29.54 7.57
N GLY A 170 20.93 28.99 6.51
CA GLY A 170 21.64 28.51 5.33
C GLY A 170 22.46 27.24 5.54
N LYS A 171 22.17 26.46 6.60
CA LYS A 171 22.88 25.21 6.93
C LYS A 171 22.32 24.00 6.17
N VAL A 172 21.04 24.03 5.83
CA VAL A 172 20.36 23.01 5.02
C VAL A 172 19.56 23.67 3.89
N THR A 173 19.19 22.89 2.88
CA THR A 173 18.38 23.37 1.76
C THR A 173 17.58 22.23 1.14
N GLY A 174 16.77 22.53 0.14
CA GLY A 174 15.93 21.57 -0.57
C GLY A 174 14.74 22.26 -1.25
N SER A 175 14.17 21.57 -2.23
CA SER A 175 13.16 22.13 -3.14
C SER A 175 11.89 22.63 -2.45
N VAL A 176 11.54 22.05 -1.30
CA VAL A 176 10.31 22.42 -0.59
C VAL A 176 10.59 23.22 0.68
N CYS A 177 11.85 23.50 1.03
CA CYS A 177 12.19 24.23 2.26
C CYS A 177 11.50 25.59 2.32
N ASP A 178 11.60 26.40 1.27
CA ASP A 178 10.99 27.73 1.25
C ASP A 178 9.46 27.65 1.36
N SER A 179 8.85 26.65 0.71
CA SER A 179 7.42 26.43 0.81
C SER A 179 7.02 26.05 2.24
N VAL A 180 7.71 25.10 2.88
CA VAL A 180 7.37 24.57 4.21
C VAL A 180 7.69 25.57 5.33
N CYS A 181 8.82 26.26 5.24
CA CYS A 181 9.35 27.08 6.34
C CYS A 181 9.02 28.56 6.23
N THR A 182 8.85 29.10 5.02
CA THR A 182 8.62 30.54 4.81
C THR A 182 7.19 30.84 4.39
N ARG A 183 6.70 30.15 3.36
CA ARG A 183 5.46 30.55 2.65
C ARG A 183 4.19 29.91 3.19
N MET A 184 4.27 28.72 3.77
CA MET A 184 3.09 27.92 4.07
C MET A 184 2.49 28.24 5.45
N ASN A 185 1.19 28.50 5.46
CA ASN A 185 0.39 28.55 6.68
C ASN A 185 -0.20 27.15 6.96
N TYR A 186 0.49 26.35 7.77
CA TYR A 186 0.08 24.97 8.03
C TYR A 186 -0.55 24.76 9.41
N THR A 187 -1.28 23.65 9.57
CA THR A 187 -1.49 23.00 10.87
C THR A 187 -0.81 21.65 10.88
N ILE A 188 -0.08 21.32 11.95
CA ILE A 188 0.40 19.96 12.18
C ILE A 188 -0.81 19.11 12.57
N LYS A 189 -1.14 18.12 11.74
CA LYS A 189 -2.26 17.20 11.95
C LYS A 189 -1.86 15.93 12.68
N ASP A 190 -0.65 15.44 12.42
CA ASP A 190 -0.14 14.22 13.01
C ASP A 190 1.39 14.22 13.07
N PHE A 191 1.92 13.43 14.00
CA PHE A 191 3.34 13.22 14.21
C PHE A 191 3.59 11.82 14.75
N TYR A 192 4.41 11.07 14.01
CA TYR A 192 4.90 9.77 14.42
C TYR A 192 6.42 9.84 14.58
N GLU A 193 6.91 9.31 15.70
CA GLU A 193 8.34 9.13 16.00
C GLU A 193 8.52 7.73 16.58
N GLY A 194 9.21 6.87 15.84
CA GLY A 194 9.48 5.49 16.22
C GLY A 194 10.72 4.99 15.49
N ASN A 195 10.56 4.02 14.59
CA ASN A 195 11.61 3.63 13.65
C ASN A 195 11.93 4.71 12.60
N LYS A 196 11.01 5.66 12.41
CA LYS A 196 11.16 6.85 11.57
C LYS A 196 10.33 8.00 12.12
N VAL A 197 10.54 9.18 11.55
CA VAL A 197 9.84 10.42 11.84
C VAL A 197 8.91 10.76 10.68
N VAL A 198 7.63 10.95 10.96
CA VAL A 198 6.62 11.35 9.97
C VAL A 198 5.83 12.54 10.51
N LEU A 199 5.88 13.66 9.79
CA LEU A 199 5.09 14.87 10.05
C LEU A 199 3.99 14.98 9.01
N THR A 200 2.74 15.08 9.45
CA THR A 200 1.60 15.38 8.58
C THR A 200 1.19 16.82 8.76
N LEU A 201 1.39 17.63 7.73
CA LEU A 201 1.03 19.04 7.69
C LEU A 201 -0.20 19.23 6.80
N LYS A 202 -1.08 20.15 7.17
CA LYS A 202 -2.22 20.56 6.33
C LYS A 202 -2.08 22.02 5.99
N ASP A 203 -1.99 22.31 4.70
CA ASP A 203 -2.03 23.65 4.13
C ASP A 203 -3.41 24.27 4.40
N LYS A 204 -3.47 25.36 5.17
CA LYS A 204 -4.73 26.03 5.47
C LYS A 204 -5.29 26.78 4.27
N ASP A 205 -4.43 27.20 3.35
CA ASP A 205 -4.81 28.05 2.22
C ASP A 205 -5.24 27.21 1.02
N ARG A 206 -4.56 26.08 0.80
CA ARG A 206 -4.78 25.21 -0.38
C ARG A 206 -5.52 23.90 -0.08
N ASP A 207 -5.89 23.67 1.19
CA ASP A 207 -6.50 22.41 1.65
C ASP A 207 -5.69 21.15 1.24
N LYS A 208 -4.37 21.27 1.11
CA LYS A 208 -3.47 20.19 0.69
C LYS A 208 -2.78 19.54 1.90
N THR A 209 -2.74 18.21 1.95
CA THR A 209 -1.95 17.46 2.93
C THR A 209 -0.51 17.27 2.43
N ILE A 210 0.46 17.55 3.29
CA ILE A 210 1.88 17.36 3.04
C ILE A 210 2.41 16.37 4.08
N ILE A 211 3.16 15.38 3.61
CA ILE A 211 3.85 14.41 4.45
C ILE A 211 5.33 14.71 4.37
N LEU A 212 5.99 14.93 5.50
CA LEU A 212 7.44 15.00 5.58
C LEU A 212 7.92 13.77 6.35
N LYS A 213 8.85 13.04 5.77
CA LYS A 213 9.45 11.85 6.36
C LYS A 213 10.94 12.00 6.56
N SER A 214 11.46 11.37 7.60
CA SER A 214 12.89 11.23 7.83
C SER A 214 13.17 10.03 8.74
N LEU A 215 14.36 9.44 8.66
CA LEU A 215 14.79 8.37 9.56
C LEU A 215 15.02 8.89 10.99
N LYS A 216 15.60 10.08 11.14
CA LYS A 216 15.95 10.69 12.43
C LYS A 216 15.31 12.08 12.55
N PRO A 217 14.98 12.56 13.76
CA PRO A 217 14.29 13.83 13.93
C PRO A 217 15.15 15.05 13.57
N TYR A 218 16.46 15.00 13.81
CA TYR A 218 17.34 16.14 13.62
C TYR A 218 18.47 15.85 12.61
N ILE A 219 18.89 16.89 11.87
CA ILE A 219 19.95 16.77 10.86
C ILE A 219 21.29 16.40 11.49
N GLU A 220 21.50 16.81 12.74
CA GLU A 220 22.70 16.57 13.53
C GLU A 220 22.83 15.11 13.99
N ASP A 221 21.77 14.32 13.90
CA ASP A 221 21.82 12.89 14.25
C ASP A 221 22.38 12.04 13.09
N TYR A 222 22.62 12.63 11.92
CA TYR A 222 23.22 11.98 10.75
C TYR A 222 24.73 12.20 10.73
N ASP A 223 25.45 11.26 10.12
CA ASP A 223 26.89 11.42 9.92
C ASP A 223 27.15 12.62 9.01
N GLU A 224 28.19 13.40 9.29
CA GLU A 224 28.56 14.56 8.49
C GLU A 224 29.69 14.24 7.50
N VAL A 225 29.71 14.94 6.36
CA VAL A 225 30.84 14.91 5.42
C VAL A 225 31.81 16.02 5.77
N ASP A 226 33.09 15.69 5.84
CA ASP A 226 34.15 16.70 5.97
C ASP A 226 34.02 17.74 4.84
N PRO A 227 33.84 19.04 5.16
CA PRO A 227 33.66 20.10 4.15
C PRO A 227 34.80 20.20 3.14
N ARG A 228 35.99 19.68 3.48
CA ARG A 228 37.18 19.70 2.62
C ARG A 228 37.20 18.60 1.56
N VAL A 229 36.28 17.65 1.62
CA VAL A 229 36.17 16.62 0.57
C VAL A 229 35.84 17.30 -0.74
N GLU A 230 36.59 16.99 -1.79
CA GLU A 230 36.34 17.50 -3.14
C GLU A 230 34.97 17.06 -3.65
N GLU A 231 34.29 17.93 -4.41
CA GLU A 231 32.94 17.67 -4.91
C GLU A 231 32.90 16.40 -5.77
N GLU A 232 33.94 16.13 -6.57
CA GLU A 232 34.03 14.93 -7.40
C GLU A 232 33.97 13.65 -6.56
N HIS A 233 34.81 13.55 -5.51
CA HIS A 233 34.85 12.41 -4.61
C HIS A 233 33.52 12.25 -3.85
N PHE A 234 32.92 13.37 -3.44
CA PHE A 234 31.60 13.36 -2.84
C PHE A 234 30.57 12.75 -3.79
N THR A 235 30.49 13.23 -5.04
CA THR A 235 29.52 12.72 -6.03
C THR A 235 29.74 11.26 -6.40
N ASP A 236 30.99 10.81 -6.53
CA ASP A 236 31.30 9.42 -6.81
C ASP A 236 30.84 8.53 -5.64
N LYS A 237 31.06 8.99 -4.39
CA LYS A 237 30.60 8.29 -3.20
C LYS A 237 29.07 8.17 -3.14
N ILE A 238 28.33 9.19 -3.57
CA ILE A 238 26.86 9.12 -3.66
C ILE A 238 26.43 7.97 -4.60
N VAL A 239 27.07 7.82 -5.76
CA VAL A 239 26.77 6.74 -6.70
C VAL A 239 27.14 5.38 -6.13
N GLU A 240 28.29 5.27 -5.43
CA GLU A 240 28.66 4.05 -4.72
C GLU A 240 27.62 3.65 -3.67
N ILE A 241 27.10 4.58 -2.88
CA ILE A 241 26.06 4.31 -1.87
C ILE A 241 24.79 3.78 -2.54
N VAL A 242 24.35 4.39 -3.65
CA VAL A 242 23.20 3.88 -4.41
C VAL A 242 23.44 2.46 -4.92
N ASN A 243 24.62 2.19 -5.45
CA ASN A 243 24.97 0.87 -5.97
C ASN A 243 25.09 -0.17 -4.87
N ASP A 244 25.59 0.19 -3.69
CA ASP A 244 25.61 -0.70 -2.53
C ASP A 244 24.20 -1.00 -2.03
N GLN A 245 23.32 0.02 -2.00
CA GLN A 245 21.95 -0.15 -1.56
C GLN A 245 21.11 -1.01 -2.51
N LEU A 246 21.19 -0.75 -3.83
CA LEU A 246 20.27 -1.31 -4.81
C LEU A 246 20.89 -2.40 -5.70
N MET A 247 22.22 -2.53 -5.72
CA MET A 247 22.95 -3.44 -6.61
C MET A 247 22.63 -3.29 -8.11
N LEU A 248 22.19 -2.11 -8.54
CA LEU A 248 21.86 -1.82 -9.95
C LEU A 248 23.07 -1.49 -10.84
N GLY A 249 24.26 -1.30 -10.25
CA GLY A 249 25.52 -1.17 -10.99
C GLY A 249 25.62 0.05 -11.89
N PHE A 250 25.07 1.20 -11.49
CA PHE A 250 25.19 2.46 -12.22
C PHE A 250 26.68 2.84 -12.43
N PRO A 251 27.14 3.00 -13.68
CA PRO A 251 28.53 3.40 -13.92
C PRO A 251 28.78 4.85 -13.50
N LEU A 252 29.98 5.13 -12.95
CA LEU A 252 30.39 6.50 -12.56
C LEU A 252 30.33 7.50 -13.73
N ALA A 253 30.52 7.04 -14.98
CA ALA A 253 30.36 7.87 -16.18
C ALA A 253 28.96 8.51 -16.31
N TYR A 254 27.95 7.90 -15.70
CA TYR A 254 26.56 8.39 -15.68
C TYR A 254 26.17 9.04 -14.35
N LYS A 255 27.14 9.41 -13.49
CA LYS A 255 26.88 10.01 -12.17
C LYS A 255 25.90 11.18 -12.19
N ASN A 256 25.98 12.03 -13.21
CA ASN A 256 25.07 13.17 -13.36
C ASN A 256 23.60 12.76 -13.50
N HIS A 257 23.31 11.63 -14.15
CA HIS A 257 21.93 11.13 -14.26
C HIS A 257 21.42 10.62 -12.92
N VAL A 258 22.25 9.85 -12.20
CA VAL A 258 21.91 9.36 -10.85
C VAL A 258 21.68 10.53 -9.90
N LEU A 259 22.58 11.51 -9.90
CA LEU A 259 22.43 12.75 -9.11
C LEU A 259 21.20 13.56 -9.50
N GLN A 260 20.80 13.55 -10.77
CA GLN A 260 19.59 14.25 -11.21
C GLN A 260 18.31 13.54 -10.72
N LEU A 261 18.33 12.21 -10.58
CA LEU A 261 17.25 11.45 -9.96
C LEU A 261 17.19 11.71 -8.45
N LEU A 262 18.33 11.64 -7.77
CA LEU A 262 18.44 11.83 -6.32
C LEU A 262 18.20 13.27 -5.89
N TRP A 263 18.78 14.26 -6.58
CA TRP A 263 18.69 15.67 -6.23
C TRP A 263 18.49 16.52 -7.49
N PRO A 264 17.23 16.64 -7.96
CA PRO A 264 16.93 17.44 -9.13
C PRO A 264 17.27 18.92 -8.93
N ILE A 265 17.93 19.53 -9.92
CA ILE A 265 18.15 20.98 -9.92
C ILE A 265 16.82 21.68 -10.21
N GLU A 266 16.41 22.61 -9.34
CA GLU A 266 15.19 23.39 -9.55
C GLU A 266 15.37 24.39 -10.70
N ARG A 267 14.53 24.26 -11.72
CA ARG A 267 14.59 25.00 -12.99
C ARG A 267 14.15 26.48 -12.89
N ALA A 268 14.31 27.14 -11.74
CA ALA A 268 13.74 28.47 -11.58
C ALA A 268 14.45 29.54 -12.43
N ASN A 269 15.75 29.42 -12.72
CA ASN A 269 16.50 30.47 -13.44
C ASN A 269 17.57 29.97 -14.42
N SER A 270 17.49 28.70 -14.80
CA SER A 270 18.55 28.07 -15.57
C SER A 270 18.04 27.82 -17.00
N SER A 271 18.52 28.63 -17.94
CA SER A 271 18.60 28.33 -19.39
C SER A 271 19.46 27.10 -19.71
N VAL A 272 19.72 26.27 -18.71
CA VAL A 272 20.45 25.01 -18.71
C VAL A 272 19.54 23.97 -19.37
N GLY A 273 19.59 23.94 -20.69
CA GLY A 273 19.15 22.79 -21.46
C GLY A 273 19.87 21.52 -20.99
N ARG A 274 19.39 20.36 -21.45
CA ARG A 274 19.84 18.99 -21.13
C ARG A 274 21.35 18.68 -21.37
N ARG A 275 22.19 19.68 -21.61
CA ARG A 275 23.61 19.56 -22.02
C ARG A 275 24.62 20.33 -21.17
N GLN A 276 24.23 20.99 -20.08
CA GLN A 276 25.17 21.76 -19.27
C GLN A 276 25.54 21.08 -17.96
N LYS A 277 26.83 21.21 -17.61
CA LYS A 277 27.46 20.75 -16.37
C LYS A 277 26.66 21.28 -15.17
N ARG A 278 26.35 20.39 -14.23
CA ARG A 278 25.70 20.74 -12.96
C ARG A 278 26.53 21.85 -12.27
N PRO A 279 25.90 22.91 -11.73
CA PRO A 279 26.59 23.89 -10.90
C PRO A 279 27.27 23.21 -9.71
N SER A 280 28.35 23.82 -9.21
CA SER A 280 29.02 23.31 -8.01
C SER A 280 28.06 23.32 -6.82
N MET A 281 28.14 22.29 -5.99
CA MET A 281 27.26 22.11 -4.84
C MET A 281 27.70 22.96 -3.66
N THR A 282 26.77 23.71 -3.10
CA THR A 282 26.97 24.42 -1.82
C THR A 282 27.11 23.44 -0.66
N GLN A 283 27.71 23.90 0.46
CA GLN A 283 27.83 23.07 1.65
C GLN A 283 26.47 22.62 2.20
N ALA A 284 25.44 23.47 2.10
CA ALA A 284 24.07 23.14 2.51
C ALA A 284 23.46 22.03 1.65
N GLU A 285 23.68 22.06 0.32
CA GLU A 285 23.24 20.99 -0.58
C GLU A 285 23.96 19.67 -0.27
N ARG A 286 25.28 19.72 -0.04
CA ARG A 286 26.07 18.54 0.32
C ARG A 286 25.60 17.93 1.64
N ARG A 287 25.39 18.76 2.68
CA ARG A 287 24.87 18.33 3.99
C ARG A 287 23.49 17.69 3.88
N SER A 288 22.58 18.33 3.13
CA SER A 288 21.20 17.85 2.97
C SER A 288 21.15 16.55 2.17
N LEU A 289 21.85 16.48 1.03
CA LEU A 289 21.90 15.27 0.22
C LEU A 289 22.55 14.11 0.98
N TRP A 290 23.63 14.36 1.71
CA TRP A 290 24.31 13.31 2.46
C TRP A 290 23.43 12.68 3.55
N ALA A 291 22.66 13.49 4.28
CA ALA A 291 21.70 12.99 5.27
C ALA A 291 20.55 12.19 4.63
N LEU A 292 20.14 12.53 3.41
CA LEU A 292 19.15 11.77 2.66
C LEU A 292 19.69 10.44 2.13
N MET A 293 20.98 10.39 1.74
CA MET A 293 21.62 9.16 1.28
C MET A 293 21.83 8.12 2.38
N GLN A 294 21.76 8.51 3.65
CA GLN A 294 21.75 7.58 4.79
C GLN A 294 20.36 6.95 5.04
N GLN A 295 19.38 7.21 4.17
CA GLN A 295 18.00 6.74 4.33
C GLN A 295 17.60 5.85 3.15
N GLU A 296 17.41 4.56 3.43
CA GLU A 296 17.11 3.55 2.42
C GLU A 296 15.79 3.84 1.67
N GLU A 297 14.72 4.20 2.40
CA GLU A 297 13.43 4.59 1.82
C GLU A 297 13.56 5.77 0.84
N TYR A 298 14.43 6.75 1.13
CA TYR A 298 14.66 7.87 0.21
C TYR A 298 15.31 7.42 -1.10
N MET A 299 16.34 6.58 -1.02
CA MET A 299 17.02 6.03 -2.20
C MET A 299 16.05 5.21 -3.05
N ASN A 300 15.25 4.35 -2.40
CA ASN A 300 14.23 3.55 -3.05
C ASN A 300 13.21 4.44 -3.78
N PHE A 301 12.68 5.48 -3.13
CA PHE A 301 11.68 6.39 -3.73
C PHE A 301 12.24 7.30 -4.83
N ARG A 302 13.55 7.52 -4.89
CA ARG A 302 14.19 8.30 -5.98
C ARG A 302 14.62 7.45 -7.17
N ILE A 303 15.07 6.21 -6.94
CA ILE A 303 15.64 5.36 -8.00
C ILE A 303 14.62 4.38 -8.57
N LEU A 304 13.75 3.82 -7.73
CA LEU A 304 12.76 2.82 -8.14
C LEU A 304 11.41 3.37 -8.69
N PRO A 305 11.14 4.68 -8.94
CA PRO A 305 9.84 5.09 -9.51
C PRO A 305 9.42 4.39 -10.81
N LEU A 306 10.38 3.92 -11.62
CA LEU A 306 10.09 3.14 -12.84
C LEU A 306 9.43 1.78 -12.54
N SER A 307 9.67 1.21 -11.36
CA SER A 307 8.97 0.00 -10.87
C SER A 307 7.48 0.23 -10.67
N ARG A 308 7.06 1.50 -10.57
CA ARG A 308 5.67 1.88 -10.35
C ARG A 308 5.09 1.38 -9.01
N VAL A 309 5.85 0.75 -8.12
CA VAL A 309 5.35 0.30 -6.81
C VAL A 309 5.69 1.23 -5.65
N VAL A 310 6.53 2.24 -5.87
CA VAL A 310 6.93 3.23 -4.87
C VAL A 310 6.33 4.63 -5.15
N PRO A 311 6.18 5.50 -4.13
CA PRO A 311 5.66 6.85 -4.28
C PRO A 311 6.69 7.76 -4.94
N LYS A 312 6.22 8.79 -5.64
CA LYS A 312 7.08 9.85 -6.18
C LYS A 312 7.48 10.82 -5.07
N ILE A 313 8.77 11.18 -5.00
CA ILE A 313 9.22 12.30 -4.15
C ILE A 313 8.87 13.64 -4.82
N GLN A 314 8.03 14.44 -4.16
CA GLN A 314 7.69 15.81 -4.56
C GLN A 314 8.82 16.79 -4.25
N GLY A 315 9.58 16.57 -3.18
CA GLY A 315 10.71 17.42 -2.83
C GLY A 315 11.43 17.03 -1.55
N THR A 316 12.39 17.85 -1.15
CA THR A 316 13.20 17.68 0.06
C THR A 316 13.35 18.98 0.83
N CYS A 317 13.61 18.88 2.13
CA CYS A 317 14.14 19.96 2.93
C CYS A 317 15.08 19.42 4.02
N GLY A 318 16.38 19.69 3.90
CA GLY A 318 17.38 19.08 4.77
C GLY A 318 17.35 17.55 4.68
N HIS A 319 17.25 16.88 5.84
CA HIS A 319 17.09 15.42 5.96
C HIS A 319 15.66 14.93 5.77
N PHE A 320 14.68 15.82 5.65
CA PHE A 320 13.30 15.46 5.37
C PHE A 320 13.06 15.36 3.87
N TYR A 321 12.28 14.35 3.46
CA TYR A 321 11.74 14.23 2.11
C TYR A 321 10.22 14.21 2.12
N GLN A 322 9.64 14.70 1.04
CA GLN A 322 8.20 14.81 0.83
C GLN A 322 7.77 13.82 -0.25
N PRO A 323 7.26 12.63 0.10
CA PRO A 323 6.58 11.78 -0.87
C PRO A 323 5.25 12.40 -1.31
N GLU A 324 4.70 11.92 -2.42
CA GLU A 324 3.32 12.21 -2.79
C GLU A 324 2.35 11.74 -1.71
N TYR A 325 1.23 12.45 -1.57
CA TYR A 325 0.19 12.05 -0.63
C TYR A 325 -0.54 10.83 -1.17
N LEU A 326 -0.51 9.75 -0.40
CA LEU A 326 -1.24 8.51 -0.65
C LEU A 326 -2.29 8.35 0.45
N VAL A 327 -3.44 7.78 0.10
CA VAL A 327 -4.47 7.46 1.09
C VAL A 327 -4.06 6.16 1.78
N PRO A 328 -3.72 6.16 3.08
CA PRO A 328 -3.28 4.94 3.76
C PRO A 328 -4.37 3.87 3.71
N PHE A 329 -4.00 2.66 3.31
CA PHE A 329 -4.96 1.57 3.19
C PHE A 329 -4.95 0.71 4.45
N HIS A 330 -5.96 0.90 5.29
CA HIS A 330 -6.17 0.04 6.46
C HIS A 330 -7.38 -0.84 6.22
N MET A 331 -7.25 -2.15 6.44
CA MET A 331 -8.36 -3.09 6.35
C MET A 331 -9.44 -2.79 7.41
N LYS A 332 -10.64 -2.46 6.95
CA LYS A 332 -11.87 -2.24 7.73
C LYS A 332 -12.98 -3.22 7.31
N GLY A 333 -13.92 -3.46 8.21
CA GLY A 333 -14.98 -4.46 8.02
C GLY A 333 -15.86 -4.26 6.78
N TYR A 334 -16.05 -3.03 6.30
CA TYR A 334 -16.88 -2.77 5.13
C TYR A 334 -16.21 -3.11 3.78
N TYR A 335 -14.91 -3.41 3.75
CA TYR A 335 -14.25 -3.83 2.50
C TYR A 335 -14.66 -5.23 2.03
N VAL A 336 -15.49 -5.94 2.78
CA VAL A 336 -16.04 -7.25 2.38
C VAL A 336 -16.68 -7.24 0.99
N ASN A 337 -17.36 -6.15 0.63
CA ASN A 337 -18.01 -6.01 -0.68
C ASN A 337 -17.03 -5.67 -1.81
N LEU A 338 -15.78 -5.32 -1.47
CA LEU A 338 -14.78 -4.83 -2.41
C LEU A 338 -13.57 -5.77 -2.55
N LYS A 339 -13.58 -6.92 -1.86
CA LYS A 339 -12.48 -7.88 -1.82
C LYS A 339 -11.99 -8.29 -3.21
N ALA A 340 -12.89 -8.45 -4.18
CA ALA A 340 -12.54 -8.78 -5.56
C ALA A 340 -11.76 -7.67 -6.27
N LYS A 341 -12.19 -6.40 -6.15
CA LYS A 341 -11.46 -5.26 -6.73
C LYS A 341 -10.10 -5.06 -6.04
N ILE A 342 -10.07 -5.19 -4.71
CA ILE A 342 -8.82 -5.13 -3.94
C ILE A 342 -7.85 -6.21 -4.43
N LEU A 343 -8.33 -7.45 -4.62
CA LEU A 343 -7.51 -8.56 -5.12
C LEU A 343 -6.89 -8.23 -6.48
N VAL A 344 -7.65 -7.68 -7.42
CA VAL A 344 -7.13 -7.31 -8.75
C VAL A 344 -6.00 -6.28 -8.62
N HIS A 345 -6.19 -5.23 -7.82
CA HIS A 345 -5.14 -4.23 -7.61
C HIS A 345 -3.91 -4.80 -6.89
N LEU A 346 -4.08 -5.69 -5.91
CA LEU A 346 -2.98 -6.39 -5.26
C LEU A 346 -2.18 -7.25 -6.26
N MET A 347 -2.88 -7.94 -7.15
CA MET A 347 -2.26 -8.77 -8.18
C MET A 347 -1.55 -7.93 -9.24
N GLY A 348 -2.06 -6.74 -9.57
CA GLY A 348 -1.35 -5.76 -10.39
C GLY A 348 -0.09 -5.25 -9.73
N THR A 349 -0.13 -4.94 -8.43
CA THR A 349 1.09 -4.58 -7.69
C THR A 349 2.07 -5.76 -7.67
N LEU A 350 1.62 -7.00 -7.43
CA LEU A 350 2.47 -8.19 -7.48
C LEU A 350 3.11 -8.41 -8.86
N LYS A 351 2.38 -8.14 -9.95
CA LYS A 351 2.92 -8.19 -11.32
C LYS A 351 4.13 -7.26 -11.47
N LEU A 352 3.99 -6.02 -11.04
CA LEU A 352 5.04 -4.98 -11.16
C LEU A 352 6.34 -5.35 -10.46
N PHE A 353 6.27 -6.13 -9.38
CA PHE A 353 7.46 -6.64 -8.69
C PHE A 353 8.31 -7.54 -9.59
N TYR A 354 7.68 -8.41 -10.38
CA TYR A 354 8.39 -9.36 -11.24
C TYR A 354 8.88 -8.75 -12.55
N GLU A 355 8.35 -7.59 -12.96
CA GLU A 355 8.66 -6.97 -14.25
C GLU A 355 9.76 -5.89 -14.17
N PHE A 356 10.24 -5.55 -12.98
CA PHE A 356 11.26 -4.51 -12.83
C PHE A 356 12.63 -4.98 -13.35
N LEU A 357 13.15 -4.33 -14.40
CA LEU A 357 14.55 -4.33 -14.89
C LEU A 357 15.30 -5.67 -15.01
N ASN A 358 14.61 -6.81 -15.16
CA ASN A 358 15.22 -8.14 -14.97
C ASN A 358 15.90 -8.32 -13.60
N GLU A 359 15.45 -7.54 -12.62
CA GLU A 359 15.90 -7.49 -11.24
C GLU A 359 14.65 -7.40 -10.34
N PRO A 360 13.87 -8.49 -10.21
CA PRO A 360 12.60 -8.48 -9.51
C PRO A 360 12.73 -7.88 -8.11
N LEU A 361 11.79 -7.01 -7.75
CA LEU A 361 11.75 -6.46 -6.41
C LEU A 361 11.35 -7.53 -5.40
N GLN A 362 11.87 -7.44 -4.19
CA GLN A 362 11.65 -8.36 -3.09
C GLN A 362 11.18 -7.55 -1.89
N TRP A 363 9.97 -7.81 -1.38
CA TRP A 363 9.44 -7.08 -0.25
C TRP A 363 9.24 -8.00 0.95
N CYS A 364 9.86 -7.59 2.05
CA CYS A 364 9.98 -8.41 3.25
C CYS A 364 9.13 -7.88 4.42
N ASP A 365 8.39 -6.78 4.29
CA ASP A 365 7.47 -6.28 5.33
C ASP A 365 6.08 -6.04 4.73
N VAL A 366 5.45 -7.13 4.29
CA VAL A 366 4.20 -7.14 3.54
C VAL A 366 3.02 -7.00 4.48
N LYS A 367 2.40 -5.82 4.48
CA LYS A 367 1.16 -5.56 5.21
C LYS A 367 0.37 -4.43 4.55
N PHE A 368 -0.95 -4.46 4.70
CA PHE A 368 -1.83 -3.40 4.19
C PHE A 368 -1.45 -2.02 4.74
N ASP A 369 -1.04 -1.94 6.00
CA ASP A 369 -0.67 -0.67 6.64
C ASP A 369 0.56 0.01 5.99
N ASN A 370 1.39 -0.76 5.27
CA ASN A 370 2.51 -0.25 4.49
C ASN A 370 2.13 0.14 3.06
N MET A 371 0.85 0.00 2.68
CA MET A 371 0.34 0.35 1.36
C MET A 371 -0.57 1.59 1.42
N GLY A 372 -0.49 2.39 0.38
CA GLY A 372 -1.37 3.51 0.13
C GLY A 372 -2.00 3.40 -1.26
N LEU A 373 -3.19 3.96 -1.40
CA LEU A 373 -3.80 4.16 -2.71
C LEU A 373 -3.33 5.49 -3.29
N SER A 374 -2.82 5.43 -4.52
CA SER A 374 -2.56 6.66 -5.27
C SER A 374 -3.88 7.36 -5.59
N SER A 375 -3.87 8.69 -5.45
CA SER A 375 -4.98 9.55 -5.86
C SER A 375 -4.96 9.83 -7.36
N GLU A 376 -3.83 9.60 -8.05
CA GLU A 376 -3.70 9.71 -9.50
C GLU A 376 -4.27 8.45 -10.18
N TYR A 377 -4.93 8.64 -11.33
CA TYR A 377 -5.46 7.54 -12.14
C TYR A 377 -4.38 6.97 -13.08
N PRO A 378 -4.30 5.64 -13.30
CA PRO A 378 -5.12 4.59 -12.69
C PRO A 378 -4.77 4.36 -11.21
N LYS A 379 -5.81 4.19 -10.39
CA LYS A 379 -5.67 3.94 -8.95
C LYS A 379 -5.00 2.61 -8.72
N ARG A 380 -4.01 2.58 -7.82
CA ARG A 380 -3.17 1.41 -7.57
C ARG A 380 -2.63 1.42 -6.15
N PHE A 381 -2.27 0.24 -5.66
CA PHE A 381 -1.52 0.11 -4.43
C PHE A 381 -0.05 0.48 -4.66
N VAL A 382 0.41 1.41 -3.84
CA VAL A 382 1.79 1.89 -3.78
C VAL A 382 2.32 1.61 -2.37
N ILE A 383 3.57 1.20 -2.27
CA ILE A 383 4.23 0.90 -1.01
C ILE A 383 4.67 2.22 -0.39
N MET A 384 4.02 2.61 0.70
CA MET A 384 4.37 3.83 1.43
C MET A 384 5.58 3.64 2.34
N ASP A 385 5.92 2.39 2.67
CA ASP A 385 7.05 2.03 3.52
C ASP A 385 7.97 1.04 2.79
N SER A 386 9.12 1.54 2.32
CA SER A 386 10.06 0.74 1.53
C SER A 386 11.38 0.47 2.25
N ASP A 387 11.41 0.54 3.59
CA ASP A 387 12.60 0.20 4.37
C ASP A 387 13.03 -1.27 4.14
N MET A 388 12.06 -2.14 3.83
CA MET A 388 12.24 -3.57 3.61
C MET A 388 11.94 -4.00 2.16
N LEU A 389 12.19 -3.09 1.21
CA LEU A 389 12.06 -3.32 -0.22
C LEU A 389 13.44 -3.37 -0.87
N TYR A 390 13.76 -4.49 -1.49
CA TYR A 390 15.07 -4.77 -2.06
C TYR A 390 14.97 -5.16 -3.53
N THR A 391 16.08 -5.03 -4.25
CA THR A 391 16.29 -5.79 -5.47
C THR A 391 16.63 -7.25 -5.13
N GLU A 392 16.44 -8.17 -6.07
CA GLU A 392 16.77 -9.59 -5.89
C GLU A 392 18.23 -9.78 -5.44
N SER A 393 19.17 -9.11 -6.11
CA SER A 393 20.59 -9.14 -5.81
C SER A 393 20.90 -8.59 -4.43
N LYS A 394 20.30 -7.46 -4.04
CA LYS A 394 20.50 -6.89 -2.70
C LYS A 394 20.02 -7.84 -1.61
N LEU A 395 18.81 -8.39 -1.76
CA LEU A 395 18.30 -9.35 -0.77
C LEU A 395 19.15 -10.62 -0.72
N HIS A 396 19.60 -11.13 -1.87
CA HIS A 396 20.51 -12.26 -1.94
C HIS A 396 21.81 -11.99 -1.17
N GLN A 397 22.42 -10.81 -1.35
CA GLN A 397 23.61 -10.40 -0.62
C GLN A 397 23.35 -10.30 0.90
N LEU A 398 22.23 -9.69 1.31
CA LEU A 398 21.86 -9.54 2.72
C LEU A 398 21.67 -10.90 3.41
N LEU A 399 21.02 -11.86 2.74
CA LEU A 399 20.82 -13.20 3.28
C LEU A 399 22.13 -13.98 3.31
N THR A 400 22.84 -14.09 2.18
CA THR A 400 24.03 -14.95 2.08
C THR A 400 25.25 -14.46 2.86
N SER A 401 25.29 -13.18 3.24
CA SER A 401 26.32 -12.62 4.13
C SER A 401 26.03 -12.86 5.62
N ARG A 402 24.82 -13.31 5.97
CA ARG A 402 24.39 -13.52 7.35
C ARG A 402 24.83 -14.88 7.87
N ARG A 403 25.47 -14.89 9.04
CA ARG A 403 25.81 -16.12 9.78
C ARG A 403 24.57 -16.72 10.44
N CYS A 404 24.50 -18.03 10.50
CA CYS A 404 23.39 -18.76 11.07
C CYS A 404 23.84 -20.05 11.76
N SER A 405 23.03 -20.51 12.70
CA SER A 405 23.10 -21.87 13.27
C SER A 405 21.82 -22.66 12.99
N THR A 406 20.69 -21.97 12.82
CA THR A 406 19.36 -22.54 12.55
C THR A 406 18.66 -21.77 11.43
N ASP A 407 17.62 -22.35 10.84
CA ASP A 407 16.84 -21.70 9.78
C ASP A 407 16.13 -20.42 10.28
N ASP A 408 15.79 -20.34 11.57
CA ASP A 408 15.17 -19.16 12.18
C ASP A 408 16.11 -17.94 12.16
N ASP A 409 17.43 -18.17 12.20
CA ASP A 409 18.43 -17.10 12.06
C ASP A 409 18.40 -16.47 10.65
N CYS A 410 17.83 -17.18 9.66
CA CYS A 410 17.77 -16.80 8.26
C CYS A 410 16.40 -16.22 7.84
N GLN A 411 15.58 -15.82 8.82
CA GLN A 411 14.35 -15.08 8.58
C GLN A 411 14.63 -13.57 8.61
N TYR A 412 14.23 -12.90 7.54
CA TYR A 412 14.29 -11.47 7.39
C TYR A 412 12.87 -10.94 7.20
N PHE A 413 12.17 -10.75 8.33
CA PHE A 413 10.72 -10.49 8.37
C PHE A 413 9.95 -11.54 7.54
N ASP A 414 9.23 -11.14 6.49
CA ASP A 414 8.45 -12.06 5.65
C ASP A 414 9.29 -12.80 4.58
N CYS A 415 10.58 -12.48 4.45
CA CYS A 415 11.50 -13.16 3.55
C CYS A 415 12.27 -14.25 4.30
N HIS A 416 12.14 -15.51 3.88
CA HIS A 416 12.73 -16.66 4.56
C HIS A 416 13.85 -17.26 3.72
N ALA A 417 14.89 -17.75 4.38
CA ALA A 417 15.95 -18.58 3.80
C ALA A 417 16.28 -19.74 4.75
N GLN A 418 17.17 -20.66 4.32
CA GLN A 418 17.65 -21.78 5.13
C GLN A 418 19.07 -21.54 5.61
N CYS A 419 19.44 -22.17 6.72
CA CYS A 419 20.81 -22.15 7.21
C CYS A 419 21.61 -23.29 6.59
N ASN A 420 22.69 -22.98 5.89
CA ASN A 420 23.69 -23.98 5.54
C ASN A 420 24.60 -24.21 6.75
N THR A 421 24.22 -25.14 7.62
CA THR A 421 24.93 -25.43 8.87
C THR A 421 26.39 -25.84 8.66
N THR A 422 26.72 -26.45 7.52
CA THR A 422 28.11 -26.79 7.15
C THR A 422 28.96 -25.54 6.89
N LYS A 423 28.38 -24.52 6.23
CA LYS A 423 29.08 -23.26 5.94
C LYS A 423 28.94 -22.24 7.08
N GLY A 424 27.89 -22.34 7.90
CA GLY A 424 27.53 -21.37 8.93
C GLY A 424 26.90 -20.08 8.38
N PHE A 425 26.35 -20.11 7.17
CA PHE A 425 25.74 -18.94 6.49
C PHE A 425 24.40 -19.30 5.86
N CYS A 426 23.50 -18.31 5.76
CA CYS A 426 22.20 -18.49 5.15
C CYS A 426 22.30 -18.72 3.63
N THR A 427 21.30 -19.39 3.08
CA THR A 427 21.11 -19.55 1.62
C THR A 427 20.46 -18.32 1.02
N SER A 428 20.17 -18.38 -0.30
CA SER A 428 19.22 -17.47 -0.92
C SER A 428 17.80 -17.66 -0.35
N ARG A 429 16.94 -16.67 -0.60
CA ARG A 429 15.52 -16.69 -0.27
C ARG A 429 14.86 -17.99 -0.79
N THR A 430 14.03 -18.61 0.04
CA THR A 430 13.34 -19.89 -0.25
C THR A 430 11.85 -19.73 -0.50
N ASN A 431 11.22 -18.69 0.05
CA ASN A 431 9.85 -18.30 -0.30
C ASN A 431 9.84 -17.20 -1.38
N ASP A 432 8.72 -17.03 -2.09
CA ASP A 432 8.61 -16.00 -3.14
C ASP A 432 7.58 -14.91 -2.75
N ASN A 433 7.56 -13.77 -3.46
CA ASN A 433 6.62 -12.68 -3.24
C ASN A 433 5.16 -13.16 -3.33
N ILE A 434 4.85 -14.07 -4.26
CA ILE A 434 3.51 -14.67 -4.36
C ILE A 434 3.10 -15.34 -3.04
N ASP A 435 3.99 -16.12 -2.41
CA ASP A 435 3.69 -16.83 -1.17
C ASP A 435 3.42 -15.85 -0.03
N VAL A 436 4.23 -14.78 0.04
CA VAL A 436 4.05 -13.73 1.05
C VAL A 436 2.76 -12.95 0.81
N PHE A 437 2.45 -12.55 -0.43
CA PHE A 437 1.19 -11.85 -0.75
C PHE A 437 -0.03 -12.71 -0.43
N CYS A 438 0.04 -14.00 -0.74
CA CYS A 438 -1.03 -14.95 -0.46
C CYS A 438 -1.27 -15.09 1.05
N ASN A 439 -0.20 -15.27 1.82
CA ASN A 439 -0.28 -15.45 3.27
C ASN A 439 -0.68 -14.15 4.00
N LYS A 440 -0.12 -13.01 3.60
CA LYS A 440 -0.24 -11.75 4.34
C LYS A 440 -1.43 -10.90 3.91
N LEU A 441 -1.82 -10.93 2.64
CA LEU A 441 -2.85 -10.05 2.09
C LEU A 441 -4.08 -10.81 1.62
N VAL A 442 -3.91 -11.82 0.76
CA VAL A 442 -5.05 -12.56 0.18
C VAL A 442 -5.80 -13.35 1.26
N THR A 443 -5.09 -14.02 2.16
CA THR A 443 -5.70 -14.74 3.28
C THR A 443 -6.47 -13.80 4.22
N GLN A 444 -6.02 -12.55 4.41
CA GLN A 444 -6.79 -11.58 5.20
C GLN A 444 -8.10 -11.17 4.50
N LEU A 445 -8.12 -11.16 3.17
CA LEU A 445 -9.31 -10.84 2.38
C LEU A 445 -10.26 -12.03 2.31
N PHE A 446 -9.79 -13.20 1.92
CA PHE A 446 -10.65 -14.34 1.56
C PHE A 446 -10.63 -15.48 2.59
N GLY A 447 -9.77 -15.42 3.60
CA GLY A 447 -9.59 -16.51 4.56
C GLY A 447 -9.15 -17.77 3.82
N THR A 448 -9.88 -18.87 4.04
CA THR A 448 -9.68 -20.14 3.36
C THR A 448 -10.56 -20.29 2.11
N PHE A 449 -11.36 -19.28 1.75
CA PHE A 449 -12.24 -19.36 0.58
C PHE A 449 -11.45 -19.18 -0.71
N TRP A 450 -11.56 -20.14 -1.61
CA TRP A 450 -11.02 -20.05 -2.96
C TRP A 450 -11.76 -20.97 -3.92
N THR A 451 -11.56 -20.76 -5.23
CA THR A 451 -12.14 -21.57 -6.30
C THR A 451 -11.14 -21.70 -7.43
N LYS A 452 -11.08 -22.84 -8.12
CA LYS A 452 -10.20 -23.04 -9.29
C LYS A 452 -10.49 -22.08 -10.46
N SER A 453 -11.72 -21.61 -10.59
CA SER A 453 -12.10 -20.64 -11.63
C SER A 453 -11.49 -19.26 -11.41
N ASN A 454 -11.35 -18.83 -10.16
CA ASN A 454 -10.62 -17.62 -9.83
C ASN A 454 -9.12 -17.91 -9.79
N ARG A 455 -8.44 -17.63 -10.91
CA ARG A 455 -7.02 -17.95 -11.08
C ARG A 455 -6.10 -17.22 -10.10
N TYR A 456 -6.46 -16.03 -9.62
CA TYR A 456 -5.68 -15.32 -8.59
C TYR A 456 -5.74 -16.03 -7.24
N LEU A 457 -6.93 -16.50 -6.83
CA LEU A 457 -7.08 -17.26 -5.59
C LEU A 457 -6.52 -18.68 -5.72
N ALA A 458 -6.70 -19.32 -6.87
CA ALA A 458 -6.09 -20.62 -7.17
C ALA A 458 -4.56 -20.53 -7.07
N ALA A 459 -3.96 -19.46 -7.58
CA ALA A 459 -2.54 -19.22 -7.42
C ALA A 459 -2.09 -19.00 -5.98
N CYS A 460 -2.97 -18.85 -5.00
CA CYS A 460 -2.63 -18.81 -3.57
C CYS A 460 -2.86 -20.10 -2.80
N HIS A 461 -3.81 -20.92 -3.23
CA HIS A 461 -4.30 -22.05 -2.43
C HIS A 461 -4.22 -23.40 -3.13
N ASP A 462 -3.96 -23.45 -4.44
CA ASP A 462 -3.87 -24.71 -5.17
C ASP A 462 -2.51 -25.39 -4.94
N GLU A 463 -2.50 -26.34 -4.00
CA GLU A 463 -1.32 -27.15 -3.65
C GLU A 463 -0.94 -28.19 -4.72
N SER A 464 -1.74 -28.37 -5.78
CA SER A 464 -1.39 -29.29 -6.86
C SER A 464 -0.24 -28.79 -7.74
N HIS A 465 0.11 -27.51 -7.65
CA HIS A 465 1.17 -26.86 -8.40
C HIS A 465 2.25 -26.33 -7.46
N ASN A 466 3.52 -26.45 -7.87
CA ASN A 466 4.61 -25.79 -7.15
C ASN A 466 4.59 -24.26 -7.38
N SER A 467 5.36 -23.49 -6.59
CA SER A 467 5.36 -22.02 -6.67
C SER A 467 5.70 -21.48 -8.07
N THR A 468 6.62 -22.14 -8.79
CA THR A 468 7.01 -21.76 -10.16
C THR A 468 5.85 -21.92 -11.14
N GLN A 469 5.11 -23.03 -11.06
CA GLN A 469 3.93 -23.28 -11.88
C GLN A 469 2.80 -22.28 -11.55
N ARG A 470 2.54 -22.02 -10.27
CA ARG A 470 1.56 -21.02 -9.81
C ARG A 470 1.89 -19.63 -10.36
N LEU A 471 3.17 -19.24 -10.37
CA LEU A 471 3.61 -17.96 -10.94
C LEU A 471 3.47 -17.92 -12.47
N ALA A 472 3.76 -19.03 -13.17
CA ALA A 472 3.58 -19.12 -14.62
C ALA A 472 2.10 -18.95 -15.01
N ASP A 473 1.19 -19.59 -14.28
CA ASP A 473 -0.24 -19.43 -14.49
C ASP A 473 -0.70 -17.99 -14.22
N LEU A 474 -0.21 -17.37 -13.15
CA LEU A 474 -0.49 -15.95 -12.88
C LEU A 474 0.00 -15.03 -13.98
N ARG A 475 1.20 -15.25 -14.52
CA ARG A 475 1.74 -14.44 -15.63
C ARG A 475 0.85 -14.51 -16.85
N LEU A 476 0.27 -15.67 -17.15
CA LEU A 476 -0.74 -15.78 -18.20
C LEU A 476 -1.96 -14.93 -17.86
N VAL A 477 -2.50 -14.99 -16.64
CA VAL A 477 -3.66 -14.14 -16.26
C VAL A 477 -3.33 -12.66 -16.38
N TRP A 478 -2.16 -12.25 -15.92
CA TRP A 478 -1.70 -10.86 -16.00
C TRP A 478 -1.60 -10.35 -17.43
N SER A 479 -1.19 -11.18 -18.39
CA SER A 479 -1.13 -10.76 -19.80
C SER A 479 -2.50 -10.47 -20.39
N TRP A 480 -3.57 -11.10 -19.90
CA TRP A 480 -4.94 -10.89 -20.39
C TRP A 480 -5.68 -9.78 -19.63
N ASN A 481 -5.61 -9.81 -18.30
CA ASN A 481 -6.48 -8.99 -17.46
C ASN A 481 -5.83 -7.69 -16.96
N LEU A 482 -4.50 -7.61 -17.06
CA LEU A 482 -3.72 -6.48 -16.57
C LEU A 482 -2.67 -6.10 -17.60
N SER A 483 -3.02 -6.09 -18.90
CA SER A 483 -2.09 -5.76 -19.99
C SER A 483 -1.50 -4.34 -19.86
N ASP A 484 -2.29 -3.43 -19.31
CA ASP A 484 -1.98 -1.99 -19.22
C ASP A 484 -1.23 -1.61 -17.94
N VAL A 485 -1.21 -2.54 -16.97
CA VAL A 485 -0.27 -2.50 -15.85
C VAL A 485 1.03 -3.03 -16.37
#